data_AF-A0A959I3P2-F1
#
_entry.id   AF-A0A959I3P2-F1
#
_cell.length_a   1.000
_cell.length_b   1.000
_cell.length_c   1.000
_cell.angle_alpha   90.00
_cell.angle_beta   90.00
_cell.angle_gamma   90.00
#
_symmetry.space_group_name_H-M   'P 1'
#
loop_
_entity.id
_entity.type
_entity.pdbx_description
1 polymer ?
#
loop_
_entity_poly.entity_id
_entity_poly.type
_entity_poly.pdbx_seq_one_letter_code
_entity_poly.pdbx_strand_id
1 'polypeptide(L)'
;LTAVWLFLLCQTEVYGVLMAATFLGYLFWKEGQWAALRERWYLKLAGAGFLGAVVFIVTVYPRASQDELASAYLDQPLAIDAIAKAWQGTLANTYYLGSIPDTNVFGYGTLGLILSAVVLAGLIHLFWRERPLLYSFLFFQLSFLLFAAVIYTGGVRQWGTAVIFWVALLQLWQYERPSPGWSRWLVVGSILFFQLYYSVLGLQKEYRYPFSHAKAAGLFLREKVPPEVPIVAINKFEAAPVLGYAGRTFYALPEGEPFTYFKWVEKVYLPPEHELGLFAQYKQVGGIIVVSPKPLDPDRYPHARLWESFDGYNLKNENYYLYTLSR
;
A
#
# COMPACT_ATOMS: atom_id res chain seq x y z
N LEU A 1 -5.20 28.65 11.18
CA LEU A 1 -4.23 27.61 10.77
C LEU A 1 -4.69 26.20 11.13
N THR A 2 -5.00 25.90 12.40
CA THR A 2 -5.47 24.56 12.85
C THR A 2 -6.70 24.03 12.09
N ALA A 3 -7.69 24.88 11.81
CA ALA A 3 -8.86 24.50 11.00
C ALA A 3 -8.49 24.03 9.59
N VAL A 4 -7.48 24.67 8.97
CA VAL A 4 -6.98 24.30 7.63
C VAL A 4 -6.28 22.94 7.69
N TRP A 5 -5.44 22.72 8.71
CA TRP A 5 -4.79 21.42 8.91
C TRP A 5 -5.79 20.28 9.08
N LEU A 6 -6.84 20.50 9.88
CA LEU A 6 -7.89 19.51 10.09
C LEU A 6 -8.67 19.21 8.80
N PHE A 7 -8.97 20.25 8.02
CA PHE A 7 -9.59 20.09 6.70
C PHE A 7 -8.70 19.27 5.76
N LEU A 8 -7.42 19.62 5.64
CA LEU A 8 -6.46 18.93 4.76
C LEU A 8 -6.23 17.48 5.18
N LEU A 9 -6.22 17.19 6.49
CA LEU A 9 -6.06 15.84 7.01
C LEU A 9 -7.17 14.90 6.53
N CYS A 10 -8.39 15.40 6.33
CA CYS A 10 -9.48 14.61 5.80
C CYS A 10 -9.37 14.31 4.30
N GLN A 11 -8.62 15.09 3.51
CA GLN A 11 -8.67 15.02 2.03
C GLN A 11 -7.89 13.84 1.43
N THR A 12 -6.93 13.26 2.16
CA THR A 12 -5.95 12.33 1.56
C THR A 12 -6.38 10.88 1.62
N GLU A 13 -7.00 10.44 2.71
CA GLU A 13 -7.35 9.04 2.95
C GLU A 13 -8.31 8.88 4.14
N VAL A 14 -8.99 7.73 4.21
CA VAL A 14 -9.92 7.40 5.31
C VAL A 14 -9.26 7.48 6.69
N TYR A 15 -7.98 7.11 6.79
CA TYR A 15 -7.22 7.17 8.06
C TYR A 15 -7.05 8.61 8.55
N GLY A 16 -6.87 9.57 7.63
CA GLY A 16 -6.83 10.99 7.95
C GLY A 16 -8.16 11.49 8.51
N VAL A 17 -9.29 11.04 7.96
CA VAL A 17 -10.63 11.32 8.51
C VAL A 17 -10.76 10.76 9.93
N LEU A 18 -10.28 9.51 10.17
CA LEU A 18 -10.29 8.90 11.50
C LEU A 18 -9.44 9.70 12.51
N MET A 19 -8.25 10.16 12.11
CA MET A 19 -7.38 11.02 12.92
C MET A 19 -8.03 12.37 13.23
N ALA A 20 -8.62 13.02 12.23
CA ALA A 20 -9.32 14.29 12.40
C ALA A 20 -10.48 14.17 13.39
N ALA A 21 -11.29 13.12 13.25
CA ALA A 21 -12.39 12.83 14.17
C ALA A 21 -11.90 12.58 15.60
N THR A 22 -10.78 11.86 15.76
CA THR A 22 -10.20 11.63 17.08
C THR A 22 -9.61 12.87 17.72
N PHE A 23 -8.91 13.73 16.97
CA PHE A 23 -8.40 14.99 17.52
C PHE A 23 -9.53 15.95 17.90
N LEU A 24 -10.63 15.98 17.14
CA LEU A 24 -11.83 16.70 17.57
C LEU A 24 -12.41 16.11 18.86
N GLY A 25 -12.51 14.78 18.96
CA GLY A 25 -12.93 14.09 20.18
C GLY A 25 -12.04 14.37 21.39
N TYR A 26 -10.72 14.42 21.19
CA TYR A 26 -9.74 14.82 22.21
C TYR A 26 -10.04 16.21 22.76
N LEU A 27 -10.23 17.19 21.87
CA LEU A 27 -10.52 18.58 22.23
C LEU A 27 -11.88 18.70 22.92
N PHE A 28 -12.89 18.00 22.40
CA PHE A 28 -14.22 17.92 23.03
C PHE A 28 -14.11 17.45 24.48
N TRP A 29 -13.34 16.38 24.73
CA TRP A 29 -13.19 15.85 26.08
C TRP A 29 -12.40 16.78 26.99
N LYS A 30 -11.31 17.39 26.48
CA LYS A 30 -10.44 18.28 27.24
C LYS A 30 -11.17 19.53 27.74
N GLU A 31 -12.07 20.06 26.94
CA GLU A 31 -12.83 21.29 27.22
C GLU A 31 -14.12 21.05 28.03
N GLY A 32 -14.29 19.87 28.64
CA GLY A 32 -15.47 19.57 29.43
C GLY A 32 -16.70 19.21 28.61
N GLN A 33 -16.51 18.57 27.45
CA GLN A 33 -17.54 17.97 26.61
C GLN A 33 -18.55 19.01 26.08
N TRP A 34 -19.72 19.10 26.68
CA TRP A 34 -20.81 19.98 26.24
C TRP A 34 -20.45 21.47 26.29
N ALA A 35 -19.48 21.85 27.14
CA ALA A 35 -18.95 23.21 27.15
C ALA A 35 -18.21 23.55 25.85
N ALA A 36 -17.47 22.59 25.28
CA ALA A 36 -16.76 22.76 24.01
C ALA A 36 -17.70 23.16 22.86
N LEU A 37 -18.93 22.63 22.83
CA LEU A 37 -19.90 22.95 21.78
C LEU A 37 -20.41 24.38 21.83
N ARG A 38 -20.21 25.09 22.94
CA ARG A 38 -20.54 26.52 23.08
C ARG A 38 -19.41 27.41 22.57
N GLU A 39 -18.22 26.86 22.41
CA GLU A 39 -17.04 27.60 22.00
C GLU A 39 -16.97 27.80 20.49
N ARG A 40 -16.88 29.06 20.06
CA ARG A 40 -16.83 29.42 18.63
C ARG A 40 -15.61 28.81 17.93
N TRP A 41 -14.49 28.66 18.62
CA TRP A 41 -13.28 28.08 18.03
C TRP A 41 -13.45 26.57 17.78
N TYR A 42 -14.11 25.84 18.69
CA TYR A 42 -14.37 24.42 18.53
C TYR A 42 -15.33 24.18 17.35
N LEU A 43 -16.41 24.97 17.26
CA LEU A 43 -17.34 24.91 16.14
C LEU A 43 -16.66 25.19 14.79
N LYS A 44 -15.70 26.11 14.74
CA LYS A 44 -14.88 26.36 13.55
C LYS A 44 -14.04 25.14 13.17
N LEU A 45 -13.42 24.47 14.14
CA LEU A 45 -12.66 23.25 13.88
C LEU A 45 -13.57 22.11 13.42
N ALA A 46 -14.67 21.85 14.14
CA ALA A 46 -15.64 20.82 13.78
C ALA A 46 -16.22 21.07 12.38
N GLY A 47 -16.56 22.31 12.03
CA GLY A 47 -17.02 22.68 10.69
C GLY A 47 -15.97 22.45 9.60
N ALA A 48 -14.70 22.74 9.87
CA ALA A 48 -13.62 22.47 8.93
C ALA A 48 -13.35 20.96 8.74
N GLY A 49 -13.38 20.18 9.83
CA GLY A 49 -13.27 18.72 9.77
C GLY A 49 -14.44 18.08 9.01
N PHE A 50 -15.66 18.56 9.25
CA PHE A 50 -16.86 18.13 8.54
C PHE A 50 -16.75 18.45 7.04
N LEU A 51 -16.38 19.68 6.68
CA LEU A 51 -16.18 20.07 5.29
C LEU A 51 -15.11 19.20 4.61
N GLY A 52 -14.02 18.90 5.32
CA GLY A 52 -12.97 18.00 4.84
C GLY A 52 -13.49 16.58 4.59
N ALA A 53 -14.31 16.05 5.51
CA ALA A 53 -14.94 14.73 5.34
C ALA A 53 -15.95 14.71 4.18
N VAL A 54 -16.71 15.79 3.97
CA VAL A 54 -17.60 15.92 2.80
C VAL A 54 -16.80 15.91 1.51
N VAL A 55 -15.70 16.69 1.44
CA VAL A 55 -14.82 16.68 0.27
C VAL A 55 -14.26 15.28 0.02
N PHE A 56 -13.78 14.60 1.06
CA PHE A 56 -13.33 13.21 0.97
C PHE A 56 -14.39 12.29 0.36
N ILE A 57 -15.63 12.34 0.87
CA ILE A 57 -16.73 11.53 0.34
C ILE A 57 -16.96 11.83 -1.14
N VAL A 58 -17.03 13.10 -1.53
CA VAL A 58 -17.26 13.52 -2.93
C VAL A 58 -16.09 13.15 -3.84
N THR A 59 -14.85 13.14 -3.35
CA THR A 59 -13.69 12.72 -4.14
C THR A 59 -13.58 11.21 -4.28
N VAL A 60 -14.17 10.45 -3.35
CA VAL A 60 -14.19 8.98 -3.38
C VAL A 60 -15.47 8.45 -4.06
N TYR A 61 -16.54 9.24 -4.10
CA TYR A 61 -17.85 8.88 -4.65
C TYR A 61 -18.46 10.03 -5.49
N PRO A 62 -18.99 9.79 -6.71
CA PRO A 62 -19.25 8.50 -7.34
C PRO A 62 -18.02 7.91 -8.04
N ARG A 63 -17.94 6.58 -7.99
CA ARG A 63 -16.80 5.79 -8.46
C ARG A 63 -16.73 5.78 -9.98
N ALA A 64 -15.53 5.83 -10.56
CA ALA A 64 -15.34 5.78 -12.02
C ALA A 64 -15.76 4.43 -12.62
N SER A 65 -15.68 3.33 -11.87
CA SER A 65 -16.29 2.04 -12.24
C SER A 65 -16.74 1.23 -11.01
N GLN A 66 -17.73 0.34 -11.18
CA GLN A 66 -18.23 -0.52 -10.10
C GLN A 66 -17.27 -1.66 -9.73
N ASP A 67 -16.40 -2.08 -10.65
CA ASP A 67 -15.47 -3.20 -10.47
C ASP A 67 -14.22 -2.82 -9.66
N GLU A 68 -13.86 -1.53 -9.61
CA GLU A 68 -12.60 -1.03 -9.02
C GLU A 68 -12.43 -1.25 -7.51
N LEU A 69 -13.53 -1.45 -6.77
CA LEU A 69 -13.49 -1.61 -5.31
C LEU A 69 -14.05 -2.95 -4.83
N ALA A 70 -14.78 -3.71 -5.65
CA ALA A 70 -15.30 -5.02 -5.26
C ALA A 70 -14.17 -5.97 -4.82
N SER A 71 -12.96 -5.81 -5.39
CA SER A 71 -11.75 -6.54 -5.03
C SER A 71 -11.07 -6.07 -3.74
N ALA A 72 -11.38 -4.86 -3.26
CA ALA A 72 -10.80 -4.28 -2.04
C ALA A 72 -11.66 -4.55 -0.80
N TYR A 73 -12.95 -4.84 -0.99
CA TYR A 73 -13.85 -5.25 0.09
C TYR A 73 -13.58 -6.68 0.53
N LEU A 74 -13.71 -6.93 1.83
CA LEU A 74 -13.69 -8.28 2.35
C LEU A 74 -14.93 -9.05 1.89
N ASP A 75 -14.72 -10.28 1.43
CA ASP A 75 -15.80 -11.20 1.05
C ASP A 75 -16.78 -11.45 2.21
N GLN A 76 -16.27 -11.45 3.45
CA GLN A 76 -17.06 -11.65 4.67
C GLN A 76 -16.68 -10.61 5.74
N PRO A 77 -17.29 -9.41 5.70
CA PRO A 77 -17.10 -8.38 6.72
C PRO A 77 -17.47 -8.91 8.12
N LEU A 78 -16.66 -8.56 9.13
CA LEU A 78 -16.87 -8.93 10.53
C LEU A 78 -16.87 -10.45 10.84
N ALA A 79 -16.47 -11.30 9.89
CA ALA A 79 -16.17 -12.70 10.20
C ALA A 79 -15.03 -12.78 11.24
N ILE A 80 -15.00 -13.86 12.02
CA ILE A 80 -13.97 -14.08 13.06
C ILE A 80 -12.56 -13.94 12.46
N ASP A 81 -12.34 -14.48 11.26
CA ASP A 81 -11.06 -14.39 10.57
C ASP A 81 -10.71 -12.96 10.16
N ALA A 82 -11.69 -12.16 9.71
CA ALA A 82 -11.48 -10.75 9.40
C ALA A 82 -11.12 -9.95 10.66
N ILE A 83 -11.82 -10.21 11.77
CA ILE A 83 -11.56 -9.56 13.06
C ILE A 83 -10.17 -9.97 13.60
N ALA A 84 -9.81 -11.24 13.54
CA ALA A 84 -8.52 -11.74 14.01
C ALA A 84 -7.35 -11.16 13.18
N LYS A 85 -7.49 -11.11 11.85
CA LYS A 85 -6.54 -10.44 10.96
C LYS A 85 -6.41 -8.95 11.26
N ALA A 86 -7.54 -8.26 11.44
CA ALA A 86 -7.55 -6.83 11.77
C ALA A 86 -6.92 -6.56 13.15
N TRP A 87 -7.23 -7.37 14.16
CA TRP A 87 -6.65 -7.28 15.50
C TRP A 87 -5.14 -7.42 15.47
N GLN A 88 -4.62 -8.47 14.83
CA GLN A 88 -3.18 -8.69 14.73
C GLN A 88 -2.49 -7.62 13.88
N GLY A 89 -3.09 -7.27 12.73
CA GLY A 89 -2.58 -6.27 11.79
C GLY A 89 -2.44 -4.89 12.43
N THR A 90 -3.53 -4.39 13.02
CA THR A 90 -3.61 -3.03 13.59
C THR A 90 -2.90 -2.86 14.94
N LEU A 91 -2.42 -3.95 15.54
CA LEU A 91 -1.69 -3.94 16.82
C LEU A 91 -0.28 -4.52 16.67
N ALA A 92 -0.10 -5.83 16.78
CA ALA A 92 1.25 -6.41 16.79
C ALA A 92 2.04 -6.11 15.51
N ASN A 93 1.46 -6.28 14.32
CA ASN A 93 2.16 -5.95 13.09
C ASN A 93 2.38 -4.44 12.90
N THR A 94 1.58 -3.60 13.54
CA THR A 94 1.74 -2.13 13.50
C THR A 94 2.87 -1.67 14.42
N TYR A 95 2.78 -2.00 15.71
CA TYR A 95 3.66 -1.43 16.74
C TYR A 95 4.91 -2.27 16.97
N TYR A 96 4.82 -3.60 16.89
CA TYR A 96 5.94 -4.54 16.96
C TYR A 96 6.27 -5.08 15.56
N LEU A 97 6.40 -4.16 14.61
CA LEU A 97 6.63 -4.48 13.21
C LEU A 97 7.83 -5.42 13.03
N GLY A 98 7.63 -6.51 12.28
CA GLY A 98 8.65 -7.53 12.04
C GLY A 98 8.82 -8.58 13.14
N SER A 99 8.12 -8.48 14.28
CA SER A 99 8.19 -9.51 15.33
C SER A 99 7.42 -10.78 14.96
N ILE A 100 6.46 -10.67 14.05
CA ILE A 100 5.58 -11.75 13.56
C ILE A 100 5.35 -11.60 12.05
N PRO A 101 4.98 -12.67 11.34
CA PRO A 101 4.61 -12.61 9.93
C PRO A 101 3.47 -11.61 9.67
N ASP A 102 3.49 -11.00 8.48
CA ASP A 102 2.48 -10.05 8.03
C ASP A 102 1.13 -10.72 7.81
N THR A 103 0.04 -10.13 8.34
CA THR A 103 -1.30 -10.73 8.26
C THR A 103 -1.91 -10.73 6.87
N ASN A 104 -1.48 -9.82 5.99
CA ASN A 104 -1.99 -9.74 4.61
C ASN A 104 -1.49 -10.94 3.80
N VAL A 105 -0.24 -11.36 4.01
CA VAL A 105 0.38 -12.47 3.28
C VAL A 105 0.18 -13.81 3.97
N PHE A 106 0.38 -13.88 5.29
CA PHE A 106 0.46 -15.14 6.05
C PHE A 106 -0.75 -15.41 6.95
N GLY A 107 -1.72 -14.49 7.00
CA GLY A 107 -2.84 -14.59 7.92
C GLY A 107 -2.47 -14.31 9.38
N TYR A 108 -3.38 -14.64 10.30
CA TYR A 108 -3.16 -14.43 11.74
C TYR A 108 -2.65 -15.71 12.40
N GLY A 109 -2.02 -15.57 13.57
CA GLY A 109 -1.56 -16.69 14.38
C GLY A 109 -1.71 -16.41 15.87
N THR A 110 -1.78 -17.46 16.69
CA THR A 110 -2.02 -17.36 18.13
C THR A 110 -1.01 -16.44 18.83
N LEU A 111 0.29 -16.56 18.50
CA LEU A 111 1.32 -15.68 19.05
C LEU A 111 1.08 -14.21 18.68
N GLY A 112 0.65 -13.93 17.45
CA GLY A 112 0.36 -12.57 17.00
C GLY A 112 -0.85 -11.97 17.70
N LEU A 113 -1.89 -12.75 17.96
CA LEU A 113 -3.05 -12.32 18.75
C LEU A 113 -2.67 -12.00 20.20
N ILE A 114 -1.82 -12.84 20.83
CA ILE A 114 -1.30 -12.62 22.19
C ILE A 114 -0.45 -11.34 22.23
N LEU A 115 0.50 -11.18 21.31
CA LEU A 115 1.34 -9.99 21.24
C LEU A 115 0.51 -8.72 21.03
N SER A 116 -0.58 -8.81 20.26
CA SER A 116 -1.50 -7.69 20.05
C SER A 116 -2.19 -7.27 21.34
N ALA A 117 -2.60 -8.23 22.17
CA ALA A 117 -3.16 -7.94 23.50
C ALA A 117 -2.11 -7.29 24.43
N VAL A 118 -0.86 -7.75 24.38
CA VAL A 118 0.26 -7.16 25.15
C VAL A 118 0.53 -5.73 24.71
N VAL A 119 0.58 -5.48 23.40
CA VAL A 119 0.76 -4.14 22.82
C VAL A 119 -0.39 -3.21 23.25
N LEU A 120 -1.64 -3.66 23.13
CA LEU A 120 -2.79 -2.87 23.54
C LEU A 120 -2.73 -2.54 25.05
N ALA A 121 -2.40 -3.52 25.89
CA ALA A 121 -2.25 -3.31 27.32
C ALA A 121 -1.14 -2.30 27.64
N GLY A 122 -0.01 -2.37 26.93
CA GLY A 122 1.08 -1.39 27.04
C GLY A 122 0.65 0.02 26.64
N LEU A 123 -0.07 0.16 25.53
CA LEU A 123 -0.60 1.45 25.06
C LEU A 123 -1.67 2.03 25.98
N ILE A 124 -2.53 1.18 26.56
CA ILE A 124 -3.48 1.59 27.60
C ILE A 124 -2.75 2.08 28.85
N HIS A 125 -1.73 1.34 29.31
CA HIS A 125 -0.90 1.72 30.47
C HIS A 125 -0.20 3.08 30.26
N LEU A 126 0.29 3.31 29.05
CA LEU A 126 0.96 4.55 28.65
C LEU A 126 0.06 5.78 28.89
N PHE A 127 -1.20 5.74 28.46
CA PHE A 127 -2.15 6.85 28.57
C PHE A 127 -3.14 6.76 29.76
N TRP A 128 -3.00 5.77 30.64
CA TRP A 128 -4.01 5.45 31.66
C TRP A 128 -4.41 6.61 32.58
N ARG A 129 -3.47 7.50 32.91
CA ARG A 129 -3.71 8.64 33.81
C ARG A 129 -4.25 9.86 33.06
N GLU A 130 -4.17 9.87 31.75
CA GLU A 130 -4.46 10.97 30.85
C GLU A 130 -5.70 10.60 30.02
N ARG A 131 -6.86 10.55 30.69
CA ARG A 131 -8.13 10.05 30.13
C ARG A 131 -8.47 10.59 28.75
N PRO A 132 -8.31 11.89 28.44
CA PRO A 132 -8.60 12.39 27.09
C PRO A 132 -7.74 11.72 26.01
N LEU A 133 -6.44 11.50 26.29
CA LEU A 133 -5.53 10.82 25.37
C LEU A 133 -5.86 9.34 25.25
N LEU A 134 -6.17 8.66 26.35
CA LEU A 134 -6.56 7.26 26.35
C LEU A 134 -7.82 7.04 25.50
N TYR A 135 -8.86 7.85 25.68
CA TYR A 135 -10.10 7.72 24.91
C TYR A 135 -9.88 8.04 23.44
N SER A 136 -9.03 9.01 23.14
CA SER A 136 -8.66 9.32 21.75
C SER A 136 -7.94 8.12 21.12
N PHE A 137 -6.95 7.55 21.80
CA PHE A 137 -6.27 6.34 21.34
C PHE A 137 -7.24 5.17 21.10
N LEU A 138 -8.10 4.87 22.08
CA LEU A 138 -9.05 3.75 21.98
C LEU A 138 -10.09 3.97 20.87
N PHE A 139 -10.59 5.19 20.70
CA PHE A 139 -11.53 5.50 19.62
C PHE A 139 -10.87 5.38 18.25
N PHE A 140 -9.63 5.86 18.10
CA PHE A 140 -8.88 5.67 16.85
C PHE A 140 -8.66 4.18 16.58
N GLN A 141 -8.15 3.43 17.57
CA GLN A 141 -7.83 2.02 17.42
C GLN A 141 -9.08 1.18 17.09
N LEU A 142 -10.20 1.45 17.75
CA LEU A 142 -11.48 0.79 17.46
C LEU A 142 -11.95 1.12 16.05
N SER A 143 -11.93 2.39 15.67
CA SER A 143 -12.36 2.83 14.34
C SER A 143 -11.47 2.22 13.24
N PHE A 144 -10.17 2.15 13.48
CA PHE A 144 -9.20 1.56 12.56
C PHE A 144 -9.37 0.05 12.45
N LEU A 145 -9.61 -0.65 13.57
CA LEU A 145 -9.92 -2.07 13.58
C LEU A 145 -11.24 -2.36 12.84
N LEU A 146 -12.29 -1.59 13.08
CA LEU A 146 -13.57 -1.74 12.40
C LEU A 146 -13.43 -1.51 10.89
N PHE A 147 -12.69 -0.47 10.49
CA PHE A 147 -12.37 -0.26 9.08
C PHE A 147 -11.63 -1.47 8.50
N ALA A 148 -10.64 -2.00 9.22
CA ALA A 148 -9.88 -3.16 8.77
C ALA A 148 -10.68 -4.46 8.71
N ALA A 149 -11.65 -4.64 9.61
CA ALA A 149 -12.50 -5.83 9.68
C ALA A 149 -13.73 -5.79 8.77
N VAL A 150 -14.14 -4.60 8.30
CA VAL A 150 -15.32 -4.41 7.46
C VAL A 150 -14.96 -4.14 6.00
N ILE A 151 -13.95 -3.29 5.77
CA ILE A 151 -13.63 -2.77 4.45
C ILE A 151 -12.40 -3.48 3.91
N TYR A 152 -11.25 -3.30 4.57
CA TYR A 152 -9.96 -3.69 4.00
C TYR A 152 -8.93 -3.97 5.10
N THR A 153 -8.45 -5.21 5.20
CA THR A 153 -7.49 -5.64 6.25
C THR A 153 -6.18 -4.88 6.24
N GLY A 154 -5.82 -4.25 5.11
CA GLY A 154 -4.60 -3.45 5.01
C GLY A 154 -3.33 -4.29 4.91
N GLY A 155 -2.21 -3.57 4.83
CA GLY A 155 -0.85 -4.08 5.05
C GLY A 155 -0.03 -3.02 5.78
N VAL A 156 1.28 -3.29 5.93
CA VAL A 156 2.22 -2.42 6.66
C VAL A 156 2.12 -0.93 6.27
N ARG A 157 1.90 -0.64 4.98
CA ARG A 157 1.78 0.74 4.48
C ARG A 157 0.63 1.51 5.13
N GLN A 158 -0.52 0.87 5.29
CA GLN A 158 -1.71 1.48 5.90
C GLN A 158 -1.59 1.52 7.42
N TRP A 159 -1.03 0.46 8.02
CA TRP A 159 -0.80 0.37 9.45
C TRP A 159 0.15 1.44 9.99
N GLY A 160 1.11 1.91 9.18
CA GLY A 160 2.00 3.02 9.54
C GLY A 160 1.27 4.30 9.95
N THR A 161 0.05 4.54 9.46
CA THR A 161 -0.77 5.69 9.87
C THR A 161 -1.11 5.67 11.36
N ALA A 162 -1.35 4.50 11.95
CA ALA A 162 -1.59 4.37 13.38
C ALA A 162 -0.35 4.73 14.22
N VAL A 163 0.84 4.42 13.72
CA VAL A 163 2.10 4.84 14.36
C VAL A 163 2.25 6.36 14.31
N ILE A 164 1.92 7.01 13.18
CA ILE A 164 1.94 8.48 13.07
C ILE A 164 0.98 9.11 14.07
N PHE A 165 -0.25 8.58 14.18
CA PHE A 165 -1.22 9.06 15.16
C PHE A 165 -0.72 8.86 16.60
N TRP A 166 -0.13 7.71 16.90
CA TRP A 166 0.48 7.43 18.21
C TRP A 166 1.62 8.40 18.54
N VAL A 167 2.48 8.75 17.58
CA VAL A 167 3.54 9.77 17.77
C VAL A 167 2.94 11.14 18.08
N ALA A 168 1.86 11.53 17.41
CA ALA A 168 1.16 12.78 17.74
C ALA A 168 0.57 12.75 19.16
N LEU A 169 -0.01 11.62 19.58
CA LEU A 169 -0.48 11.45 20.96
C LEU A 169 0.66 11.47 21.98
N LEU A 170 1.83 10.91 21.66
CA LEU A 170 3.02 11.00 22.51
C LEU A 170 3.48 12.45 22.70
N GLN A 171 3.44 13.26 21.65
CA GLN A 171 3.79 14.68 21.74
C GLN A 171 2.84 15.43 22.67
N LEU A 172 1.53 15.19 22.55
CA LEU A 172 0.53 15.74 23.46
C LEU A 172 0.72 15.22 24.90
N TRP A 173 1.05 13.94 25.04
CA TRP A 173 1.30 13.32 26.35
C TRP A 173 2.50 13.95 27.06
N GLN A 174 3.60 14.17 26.35
CA GLN A 174 4.79 14.82 26.92
C GLN A 174 4.51 16.26 27.36
N TYR A 175 3.65 16.98 26.64
CA TYR A 175 3.19 18.31 27.03
C TYR A 175 2.39 18.27 28.35
N GLU A 176 1.47 17.32 28.49
CA GLU A 176 0.66 17.15 29.71
C GLU A 176 1.47 16.56 30.89
N ARG A 177 2.49 15.74 30.60
CA ARG A 177 3.35 15.07 31.59
C ARG A 177 4.82 14.97 31.12
N PRO A 178 5.66 15.97 31.44
CA PRO A 178 7.05 15.99 30.98
C PRO A 178 7.97 14.97 31.66
N SER A 179 7.60 14.42 32.83
CA SER A 179 8.42 13.42 33.56
C SER A 179 7.62 12.16 33.90
N PRO A 180 7.46 11.23 32.94
CA PRO A 180 6.77 9.98 33.17
C PRO A 180 7.68 8.92 33.80
N GLY A 181 7.08 7.97 34.53
CA GLY A 181 7.82 6.88 35.15
C GLY A 181 8.45 5.91 34.14
N TRP A 182 9.54 5.25 34.53
CA TRP A 182 10.34 4.35 33.68
C TRP A 182 9.53 3.29 32.93
N SER A 183 8.48 2.73 33.55
CA SER A 183 7.67 1.67 32.93
C SER A 183 6.94 2.13 31.66
N ARG A 184 6.58 3.42 31.58
CA ARG A 184 5.98 4.00 30.36
C ARG A 184 7.04 4.22 29.28
N TRP A 185 8.24 4.63 29.66
CA TRP A 185 9.37 4.72 28.73
C TRP A 185 9.78 3.36 28.15
N LEU A 186 9.63 2.28 28.92
CA LEU A 186 9.84 0.94 28.38
C LEU A 186 8.85 0.57 27.27
N VAL A 187 7.58 0.95 27.39
CA VAL A 187 6.59 0.71 26.33
C VAL A 187 6.94 1.50 25.07
N VAL A 188 7.29 2.79 25.23
CA VAL A 188 7.71 3.62 24.10
C VAL A 188 8.98 3.06 23.45
N GLY A 189 9.97 2.71 24.27
CA GLY A 189 11.24 2.16 23.83
C GLY A 189 11.09 0.81 23.12
N SER A 190 10.20 -0.07 23.59
CA SER A 190 9.97 -1.37 22.93
C SER A 190 9.35 -1.20 21.54
N ILE A 191 8.36 -0.32 21.40
CA ILE A 191 7.73 -0.02 20.10
C ILE A 191 8.78 0.57 19.15
N LEU A 192 9.52 1.60 19.57
CA LEU A 192 10.54 2.24 18.75
C LEU A 192 11.67 1.27 18.34
N PHE A 193 12.05 0.35 19.24
CA PHE A 193 13.03 -0.69 18.93
C PHE A 193 12.58 -1.55 17.75
N PHE A 194 11.32 -2.04 17.74
CA PHE A 194 10.81 -2.83 16.62
C PHE A 194 10.70 -2.03 15.32
N GLN A 195 10.27 -0.76 15.39
CA GLN A 195 10.25 0.12 14.21
C GLN A 195 11.64 0.31 13.62
N LEU A 196 12.65 0.58 14.46
CA LEU A 196 14.03 0.74 14.04
C LEU A 196 14.58 -0.56 13.47
N TYR A 197 14.37 -1.68 14.16
CA TYR A 197 14.81 -3.00 13.71
C TYR A 197 14.27 -3.33 12.32
N TYR A 198 12.96 -3.15 12.10
CA TYR A 198 12.37 -3.41 10.80
C TYR A 198 12.84 -2.45 9.71
N SER A 199 13.05 -1.17 10.06
CA SER A 199 13.63 -0.19 9.13
C SER A 199 15.03 -0.59 8.69
N VAL A 200 15.86 -1.10 9.60
CA VAL A 200 17.19 -1.63 9.29
C VAL A 200 17.09 -2.84 8.35
N LEU A 201 16.16 -3.77 8.60
CA LEU A 201 15.92 -4.90 7.69
C LEU A 201 15.47 -4.44 6.30
N GLY A 202 14.62 -3.42 6.23
CA GLY A 202 14.19 -2.80 4.97
C GLY A 202 15.37 -2.24 4.20
N LEU A 203 16.20 -1.41 4.84
CA LEU A 203 17.41 -0.83 4.26
C LEU A 203 18.40 -1.91 3.80
N GLN A 204 18.59 -2.97 4.58
CA GLN A 204 19.45 -4.09 4.19
C GLN A 204 18.94 -4.80 2.93
N LYS A 205 17.62 -5.00 2.81
CA LYS A 205 17.03 -5.58 1.60
C LYS A 205 17.18 -4.65 0.40
N GLU A 206 16.98 -3.35 0.58
CA GLU A 206 17.18 -2.34 -0.47
C GLU A 206 18.62 -2.26 -0.94
N TYR A 207 19.59 -2.40 -0.04
CA TYR A 207 21.00 -2.43 -0.41
C TYR A 207 21.39 -3.73 -1.12
N ARG A 208 20.84 -4.86 -0.68
CA ARG A 208 21.25 -6.19 -1.19
C ARG A 208 20.61 -6.54 -2.52
N TYR A 209 19.41 -6.06 -2.78
CA TYR A 209 18.60 -6.50 -3.91
C TYR A 209 18.17 -5.32 -4.78
N PRO A 210 18.18 -5.47 -6.11
CA PRO A 210 17.67 -4.43 -6.99
C PRO A 210 16.20 -4.17 -6.69
N PHE A 211 15.81 -2.90 -6.77
CA PHE A 211 14.41 -2.52 -6.59
C PHE A 211 13.52 -3.17 -7.66
N SER A 212 13.96 -3.21 -8.91
CA SER A 212 13.22 -3.78 -10.04
C SER A 212 14.18 -4.28 -11.12
N HIS A 213 13.81 -5.39 -11.77
CA HIS A 213 14.51 -5.89 -12.96
C HIS A 213 14.19 -5.11 -14.24
N ALA A 214 13.17 -4.25 -14.21
CA ALA A 214 12.73 -3.52 -15.39
C ALA A 214 13.82 -2.63 -15.97
N LYS A 215 14.67 -2.07 -15.10
CA LYS A 215 15.82 -1.28 -15.53
C LYS A 215 16.83 -2.12 -16.31
N ALA A 216 17.18 -3.30 -15.79
CA ALA A 216 18.13 -4.19 -16.45
C ALA A 216 17.58 -4.69 -17.80
N ALA A 217 16.32 -5.15 -17.83
CA ALA A 217 15.66 -5.57 -19.05
C ALA A 217 15.53 -4.44 -20.07
N GLY A 218 15.16 -3.23 -19.63
CA GLY A 218 15.01 -2.08 -20.51
C GLY A 218 16.34 -1.62 -21.10
N LEU A 219 17.40 -1.55 -20.28
CA LEU A 219 18.74 -1.22 -20.75
C LEU A 219 19.29 -2.27 -21.73
N PHE A 220 19.04 -3.55 -21.47
CA PHE A 220 19.39 -4.63 -22.40
C PHE A 220 18.70 -4.44 -23.75
N LEU A 221 17.39 -4.18 -23.76
CA LEU A 221 16.63 -3.94 -25.00
C LEU A 221 17.15 -2.71 -25.75
N ARG A 222 17.50 -1.64 -25.02
CA ARG A 222 18.06 -0.42 -25.61
C ARG A 222 19.42 -0.66 -26.29
N GLU A 223 20.27 -1.48 -25.68
CA GLU A 223 21.66 -1.68 -26.11
C GLU A 223 21.82 -2.82 -27.11
N LYS A 224 20.96 -3.84 -27.07
CA LYS A 224 21.11 -5.08 -27.85
C LYS A 224 20.09 -5.24 -28.97
N VAL A 225 18.94 -4.57 -28.92
CA VAL A 225 17.90 -4.70 -29.96
C VAL A 225 18.04 -3.56 -30.96
N PRO A 226 18.20 -3.83 -32.26
CA PRO A 226 18.23 -2.78 -33.27
C PRO A 226 16.94 -1.94 -33.27
N PRO A 227 17.00 -0.60 -33.47
CA PRO A 227 15.86 0.32 -33.42
C PRO A 227 14.62 -0.10 -34.24
N GLU A 228 14.85 -0.73 -35.39
CA GLU A 228 13.86 -1.19 -36.35
C GLU A 228 13.10 -2.45 -35.92
N VAL A 229 13.65 -3.23 -34.98
CA VAL A 229 12.98 -4.44 -34.50
C VAL A 229 11.88 -4.05 -33.51
N PRO A 230 10.62 -4.41 -33.78
CA PRO A 230 9.51 -4.09 -32.89
C PRO A 230 9.52 -5.01 -31.68
N ILE A 231 9.09 -4.45 -30.56
CA ILE A 231 9.01 -5.14 -29.27
C ILE A 231 7.54 -5.28 -28.91
N VAL A 232 7.07 -6.51 -28.72
CA VAL A 232 5.69 -6.82 -28.34
C VAL A 232 5.65 -7.22 -26.86
N ALA A 233 4.81 -6.56 -26.09
CA ALA A 233 4.57 -6.90 -24.69
C ALA A 233 3.36 -7.83 -24.57
N ILE A 234 3.54 -8.99 -23.93
CA ILE A 234 2.45 -9.92 -23.61
C ILE A 234 1.55 -9.34 -22.52
N ASN A 235 2.11 -8.57 -21.59
CA ASN A 235 1.38 -7.87 -20.54
C ASN A 235 1.79 -6.40 -20.50
N LYS A 236 0.88 -5.50 -20.91
CA LYS A 236 1.10 -4.04 -20.95
C LYS A 236 1.43 -3.49 -19.55
N PHE A 237 0.76 -3.99 -18.51
CA PHE A 237 0.95 -3.55 -17.12
C PHE A 237 2.37 -3.83 -16.63
N GLU A 238 2.81 -5.09 -16.77
CA GLU A 238 4.10 -5.52 -16.22
C GLU A 238 5.29 -5.02 -17.06
N ALA A 239 5.08 -4.79 -18.37
CA ALA A 239 6.13 -4.30 -19.27
C ALA A 239 6.29 -2.76 -19.30
N ALA A 240 5.32 -1.99 -18.79
CA ALA A 240 5.39 -0.52 -18.83
C ALA A 240 6.65 0.07 -18.16
N PRO A 241 7.15 -0.45 -17.01
CA PRO A 241 8.42 0.00 -16.46
C PRO A 241 9.61 -0.27 -17.38
N VAL A 242 9.62 -1.42 -18.08
CA VAL A 242 10.69 -1.80 -19.03
C VAL A 242 10.72 -0.83 -20.20
N LEU A 243 9.56 -0.48 -20.75
CA LEU A 243 9.41 0.51 -21.82
C LEU A 243 10.07 1.84 -21.46
N GLY A 244 9.84 2.33 -20.23
CA GLY A 244 10.41 3.58 -19.75
C GLY A 244 11.94 3.59 -19.75
N TYR A 245 12.58 2.49 -19.36
CA TYR A 245 14.04 2.35 -19.36
C TYR A 245 14.62 2.04 -20.74
N ALA A 246 13.89 1.32 -21.58
CA ALA A 246 14.32 1.01 -22.94
C ALA A 246 14.38 2.25 -23.82
N GLY A 247 13.51 3.25 -23.59
CA GLY A 247 13.39 4.40 -24.48
C GLY A 247 12.93 3.97 -25.88
N ARG A 248 12.10 2.92 -25.94
CA ARG A 248 11.63 2.26 -27.16
C ARG A 248 10.12 2.17 -27.17
N THR A 249 9.56 2.13 -28.36
CA THR A 249 8.13 1.89 -28.55
C THR A 249 7.82 0.41 -28.36
N PHE A 250 6.94 0.07 -27.42
CA PHE A 250 6.41 -1.29 -27.29
C PHE A 250 5.01 -1.33 -27.87
N TYR A 251 4.67 -2.47 -28.45
CA TYR A 251 3.38 -2.75 -29.04
C TYR A 251 2.65 -3.79 -28.21
N ALA A 252 1.34 -3.73 -28.23
CA ALA A 252 0.52 -4.76 -27.61
C ALA A 252 -0.52 -5.28 -28.60
N LEU A 253 -0.84 -6.55 -28.49
CA LEU A 253 -1.83 -7.23 -29.31
C LEU A 253 -3.16 -7.37 -28.53
N PRO A 254 -4.30 -7.46 -29.23
CA PRO A 254 -4.46 -7.58 -30.68
C PRO A 254 -4.38 -6.25 -31.45
N GLU A 255 -4.41 -5.10 -30.77
CA GLU A 255 -4.51 -3.80 -31.43
C GLU A 255 -3.30 -3.45 -32.31
N GLY A 256 -2.11 -3.97 -31.98
CA GLY A 256 -0.86 -3.66 -32.70
C GLY A 256 -0.41 -2.21 -32.52
N GLU A 257 -1.01 -1.50 -31.57
CA GLU A 257 -0.76 -0.10 -31.28
C GLU A 257 0.34 0.08 -30.22
N PRO A 258 1.10 1.18 -30.30
CA PRO A 258 2.04 1.53 -29.26
C PRO A 258 1.31 1.94 -27.97
N PHE A 259 1.87 1.59 -26.82
CA PHE A 259 1.33 2.02 -25.52
C PHE A 259 2.41 2.74 -24.70
N THR A 260 1.98 3.70 -23.88
CA THR A 260 2.85 4.48 -22.97
C THR A 260 2.39 4.41 -21.52
N TYR A 261 1.12 4.06 -21.29
CA TYR A 261 0.52 3.83 -20.00
C TYR A 261 -0.51 2.70 -20.12
N PHE A 262 -0.90 2.12 -18.99
CA PHE A 262 -1.90 1.06 -18.93
C PHE A 262 -3.15 1.56 -18.18
N LYS A 263 -4.27 0.86 -18.37
CA LYS A 263 -5.46 0.98 -17.50
C LYS A 263 -5.43 -0.19 -16.51
N TRP A 264 -5.56 0.10 -15.21
CA TRP A 264 -5.38 -0.85 -14.09
C TRP A 264 -6.26 -2.12 -14.14
N VAL A 265 -7.29 -2.16 -15.00
CA VAL A 265 -8.30 -3.24 -15.08
C VAL A 265 -8.45 -3.80 -16.51
N GLU A 266 -7.50 -3.51 -17.39
CA GLU A 266 -7.52 -4.05 -18.75
C GLU A 266 -7.21 -5.56 -18.72
N LYS A 267 -8.07 -6.38 -19.34
CA LYS A 267 -7.82 -7.83 -19.43
C LYS A 267 -6.53 -8.06 -20.22
N VAL A 268 -5.64 -8.89 -19.67
CA VAL A 268 -4.41 -9.28 -20.37
C VAL A 268 -4.78 -10.23 -21.50
N TYR A 269 -4.70 -9.73 -22.72
CA TYR A 269 -4.80 -10.57 -23.91
C TYR A 269 -3.47 -11.27 -24.15
N LEU A 270 -3.51 -12.60 -24.21
CA LEU A 270 -2.34 -13.41 -24.56
C LEU A 270 -2.44 -13.73 -26.06
N PRO A 271 -1.66 -13.07 -26.93
CA PRO A 271 -1.72 -13.35 -28.37
C PRO A 271 -1.18 -14.75 -28.66
N PRO A 272 -1.84 -15.57 -29.50
CA PRO A 272 -1.24 -16.81 -29.99
C PRO A 272 0.00 -16.53 -30.87
N GLU A 273 0.90 -17.49 -30.99
CA GLU A 273 2.16 -17.30 -31.74
C GLU A 273 1.93 -16.89 -33.21
N HIS A 274 0.88 -17.41 -33.86
CA HIS A 274 0.58 -17.04 -35.24
C HIS A 274 0.24 -15.54 -35.40
N GLU A 275 -0.41 -14.91 -34.41
CA GLU A 275 -0.68 -13.47 -34.42
C GLU A 275 0.59 -12.64 -34.22
N LEU A 276 1.51 -13.12 -33.39
CA LEU A 276 2.85 -12.52 -33.27
C LEU A 276 3.61 -12.58 -34.60
N GLY A 277 3.51 -13.70 -35.33
CA GLY A 277 4.04 -13.85 -36.68
C GLY A 277 3.38 -12.92 -37.69
N LEU A 278 2.04 -12.79 -37.66
CA LEU A 278 1.29 -11.85 -38.50
C LEU A 278 1.71 -10.40 -38.22
N PHE A 279 1.93 -10.05 -36.96
CA PHE A 279 2.41 -8.72 -36.60
C PHE A 279 3.82 -8.45 -37.15
N ALA A 280 4.73 -9.43 -37.11
CA ALA A 280 6.05 -9.34 -37.74
C ALA A 280 5.94 -9.08 -39.26
N GLN A 281 5.03 -9.78 -39.93
CA GLN A 281 4.76 -9.59 -41.35
C GLN A 281 4.17 -8.20 -41.65
N TYR A 282 3.22 -7.75 -40.84
CA TYR A 282 2.62 -6.42 -40.94
C TYR A 282 3.66 -5.30 -40.80
N LYS A 283 4.61 -5.46 -39.87
CA LYS A 283 5.74 -4.53 -39.69
C LYS A 283 6.87 -4.73 -40.71
N GLN A 284 6.76 -5.71 -41.61
CA GLN A 284 7.75 -6.02 -42.65
C GLN A 284 9.15 -6.32 -42.10
N VAL A 285 9.23 -6.99 -40.94
CA VAL A 285 10.50 -7.35 -40.29
C VAL A 285 10.72 -8.87 -40.31
N GLY A 286 11.99 -9.28 -40.25
CA GLY A 286 12.37 -10.70 -40.22
C GLY A 286 12.10 -11.41 -38.88
N GLY A 287 11.76 -10.65 -37.84
CA GLY A 287 11.45 -11.17 -36.52
C GLY A 287 11.11 -10.06 -35.54
N ILE A 288 10.63 -10.45 -34.36
CA ILE A 288 10.22 -9.54 -33.29
C ILE A 288 10.82 -9.98 -31.95
N ILE A 289 10.87 -9.04 -31.01
CA ILE A 289 11.15 -9.35 -29.61
C ILE A 289 9.83 -9.41 -28.85
N VAL A 290 9.66 -10.46 -28.05
CA VAL A 290 8.49 -10.63 -27.18
C VAL A 290 8.95 -10.49 -25.73
N VAL A 291 8.30 -9.60 -24.98
CA VAL A 291 8.55 -9.37 -23.55
C VAL A 291 7.41 -9.97 -22.76
N SER A 292 7.74 -10.91 -21.87
CA SER A 292 6.76 -11.57 -21.01
C SER A 292 7.19 -11.52 -19.54
N PRO A 293 6.25 -11.30 -18.60
CA PRO A 293 6.58 -11.36 -17.18
C PRO A 293 6.77 -12.78 -16.63
N LYS A 294 6.35 -13.78 -17.41
CA LYS A 294 6.46 -15.21 -17.07
C LYS A 294 7.04 -15.98 -18.25
N PRO A 295 7.64 -17.16 -18.02
CA PRO A 295 8.04 -18.01 -19.11
C PRO A 295 6.86 -18.30 -20.04
N LEU A 296 7.08 -18.17 -21.35
CA LEU A 296 6.09 -18.57 -22.35
C LEU A 296 5.97 -20.09 -22.37
N ASP A 297 4.73 -20.57 -22.48
CA ASP A 297 4.42 -21.99 -22.61
C ASP A 297 4.95 -22.53 -23.96
N PRO A 298 5.90 -23.48 -23.97
CA PRO A 298 6.47 -24.03 -25.19
C PRO A 298 5.43 -24.67 -26.12
N ASP A 299 4.34 -25.22 -25.58
CA ASP A 299 3.28 -25.83 -26.41
C ASP A 299 2.48 -24.77 -27.17
N ARG A 300 2.37 -23.58 -26.58
CA ARG A 300 1.65 -22.43 -27.16
C ARG A 300 2.54 -21.55 -28.05
N TYR A 301 3.83 -21.49 -27.74
CA TYR A 301 4.83 -20.68 -28.45
C TYR A 301 6.04 -21.55 -28.86
N PRO A 302 5.87 -22.55 -29.73
CA PRO A 302 6.91 -23.53 -30.07
C PRO A 302 8.12 -22.94 -30.79
N HIS A 303 7.99 -21.77 -31.44
CA HIS A 303 9.08 -21.13 -32.18
C HIS A 303 9.70 -19.94 -31.43
N ALA A 304 9.12 -19.52 -30.31
CA ALA A 304 9.69 -18.48 -29.46
C ALA A 304 10.93 -19.00 -28.72
N ARG A 305 12.10 -18.41 -29.00
CA ARG A 305 13.36 -18.78 -28.32
C ARG A 305 13.69 -17.78 -27.23
N LEU A 306 13.86 -18.26 -26.01
CA LEU A 306 14.31 -17.42 -24.89
C LEU A 306 15.70 -16.88 -25.22
N TRP A 307 15.85 -15.56 -25.15
CA TRP A 307 17.11 -14.87 -25.39
C TRP A 307 17.80 -14.49 -24.08
N GLU A 308 17.06 -13.88 -23.16
CA GLU A 308 17.59 -13.43 -21.87
C GLU A 308 16.48 -13.45 -20.83
N SER A 309 16.82 -13.75 -19.58
CA SER A 309 15.90 -13.70 -18.44
C SER A 309 16.43 -12.79 -17.33
N PHE A 310 15.52 -12.03 -16.74
CA PHE A 310 15.75 -11.21 -15.57
C PHE A 310 14.78 -11.68 -14.49
N ASP A 311 15.13 -12.79 -13.83
CA ASP A 311 14.26 -13.56 -12.94
C ASP A 311 14.86 -13.81 -11.55
N GLY A 312 15.95 -13.10 -11.22
CA GLY A 312 16.53 -13.11 -9.88
C GLY A 312 15.63 -12.45 -8.83
N TYR A 313 16.01 -12.52 -7.57
CA TYR A 313 15.28 -11.80 -6.52
C TYR A 313 15.37 -10.28 -6.71
N ASN A 314 14.23 -9.59 -6.62
CA ASN A 314 14.12 -8.14 -6.60
C ASN A 314 12.96 -7.72 -5.68
N LEU A 315 12.93 -6.47 -5.24
CA LEU A 315 11.95 -6.02 -4.23
C LEU A 315 10.52 -5.96 -4.76
N LYS A 316 10.32 -5.69 -6.05
CA LYS A 316 8.98 -5.70 -6.68
C LYS A 316 8.50 -7.09 -7.05
N ASN A 317 9.34 -8.12 -6.91
CA ASN A 317 9.07 -9.49 -7.36
C ASN A 317 8.63 -9.54 -8.84
N GLU A 318 9.28 -8.73 -9.68
CA GLU A 318 9.04 -8.63 -11.12
C GLU A 318 10.03 -9.50 -11.87
N ASN A 319 9.58 -10.25 -12.87
CA ASN A 319 10.46 -11.01 -13.75
C ASN A 319 10.25 -10.56 -15.20
N TYR A 320 11.28 -10.69 -16.02
CA TYR A 320 11.20 -10.38 -17.44
C TYR A 320 11.91 -11.43 -18.26
N TYR A 321 11.18 -12.02 -19.20
CA TYR A 321 11.66 -13.00 -20.14
C TYR A 321 11.57 -12.42 -21.54
N LEU A 322 12.72 -12.31 -22.20
CA LEU A 322 12.84 -11.75 -23.54
C LEU A 322 12.98 -12.90 -24.53
N TYR A 323 12.06 -12.99 -25.48
CA TYR A 323 12.07 -14.02 -26.52
C TYR A 323 12.30 -13.40 -27.89
N THR A 324 13.03 -14.12 -28.75
CA THR A 324 13.07 -13.85 -30.18
C THR A 324 12.08 -14.76 -30.89
N LEU A 325 11.24 -14.17 -31.74
CA LEU A 325 10.40 -14.92 -32.67
C LEU A 325 10.81 -14.54 -34.09
N SER A 326 11.38 -15.50 -34.82
CA SER A 326 11.78 -15.32 -36.21
C SER A 326 10.60 -15.67 -37.12
N ARG A 327 10.55 -15.05 -38.29
CA ARG A 327 9.53 -15.33 -39.31
C ARG A 327 9.60 -16.76 -39.84
#